data_AF-A0A5E4LHL3-F1
#
_entry.id   AF-A0A5E4LHL3-F1
#
_cell.length_a   1.000
_cell.length_b   1.000
_cell.length_c   1.000
_cell.angle_alpha   90.00
_cell.angle_beta   90.00
_cell.angle_gamma   90.00
#
_symmetry.space_group_name_H-M   'P 1'
#
loop_
_entity.id
_entity.type
_entity.pdbx_description
1 polymer ?
#
loop_
_entity_poly.entity_id
_entity_poly.type
_entity_poly.pdbx_seq_one_letter_code
_entity_poly.pdbx_strand_id
1 'polypeptide(L)' 'MVDAVRDYARWAGRPRKMTDEQVSLAVQLYFQEGMPVREVADAIRVSHMTVWRALSKVTASDVLGEARG' A
#
# COMPACT_ATOMS: atom_id res chain seq x y z
N MET A 1 -8.95 5.15 3.52
CA MET A 1 -8.41 3.77 3.58
C MET A 1 -9.07 2.82 2.60
N VAL A 2 -10.41 2.73 2.56
CA VAL A 2 -11.14 1.83 1.65
C VAL A 2 -10.84 2.08 0.17
N ASP A 3 -10.63 3.32 -0.26
CA ASP A 3 -10.41 3.65 -1.67
C ASP A 3 -9.04 3.23 -2.22
N ALA A 4 -7.96 3.42 -1.47
CA ALA A 4 -6.61 2.98 -1.87
C ALA A 4 -6.49 1.46 -2.03
N VAL A 5 -7.13 0.70 -1.13
CA VAL A 5 -7.19 -0.77 -1.20
C VAL A 5 -8.06 -1.20 -2.38
N ARG A 6 -9.15 -0.47 -2.66
CA ARG A 6 -10.04 -0.70 -3.81
C ARG A 6 -9.34 -0.49 -5.14
N ASP A 7 -8.52 0.55 -5.26
CA ASP A 7 -7.81 0.87 -6.49
C ASP A 7 -6.69 -0.14 -6.78
N TYR A 8 -6.01 -0.64 -5.74
CA TYR A 8 -5.13 -1.81 -5.87
C TYR A 8 -5.90 -3.05 -6.34
N ALA A 9 -7.14 -3.22 -5.86
CA ALA A 9 -7.91 -4.42 -6.11
C ALA A 9 -8.38 -4.59 -7.58
N ARG A 10 -8.53 -3.49 -8.34
CA ARG A 10 -9.04 -3.54 -9.73
C ARG A 10 -8.01 -3.98 -10.79
N TRP A 11 -6.71 -3.95 -10.50
CA TRP A 11 -5.71 -4.03 -11.57
C TRP A 11 -5.20 -5.45 -11.87
N ALA A 12 -5.83 -6.05 -12.89
CA ALA A 12 -5.30 -7.03 -13.84
C ALA A 12 -4.90 -8.43 -13.33
N GLY A 13 -5.78 -9.43 -13.54
CA GLY A 13 -5.55 -10.77 -14.11
C GLY A 13 -4.32 -11.62 -13.75
N ARG A 14 -3.46 -11.19 -12.83
CA ARG A 14 -2.22 -11.83 -12.39
C ARG A 14 -2.35 -12.11 -10.90
N PRO A 15 -1.93 -13.30 -10.42
CA PRO A 15 -1.99 -13.61 -9.00
C PRO A 15 -1.29 -12.50 -8.18
N ARG A 16 -1.99 -11.97 -7.17
CA ARG A 16 -1.48 -10.89 -6.33
C ARG A 16 -0.27 -11.37 -5.54
N LYS A 17 0.76 -10.53 -5.44
CA LYS A 17 1.93 -10.79 -4.58
C LYS A 17 1.69 -10.38 -3.12
N MET A 18 0.65 -9.58 -2.86
CA MET A 18 0.23 -9.14 -1.53
C MET A 18 -1.29 -9.29 -1.40
N THR A 19 -1.75 -9.70 -0.23
CA THR A 19 -3.18 -9.70 0.10
C THR A 19 -3.67 -8.28 0.35
N ASP A 20 -4.99 -8.07 0.29
CA ASP A 20 -5.59 -6.74 0.55
C ASP A 20 -5.33 -6.27 1.99
N GLU A 21 -5.26 -7.22 2.93
CA GLU A 21 -4.84 -6.98 4.32
C GLU A 21 -3.39 -6.49 4.39
N GLN A 22 -2.46 -7.14 3.68
CA GLN A 22 -1.06 -6.73 3.65
C GLN A 22 -0.88 -5.35 3.01
N VAL A 23 -1.67 -5.02 1.98
CA VAL A 23 -1.65 -3.69 1.36
C VAL A 23 -2.19 -2.65 2.33
N SER A 24 -3.30 -2.92 3.01
CA SER A 24 -3.89 -2.03 4.01
C SER A 24 -2.90 -1.73 5.13
N LEU A 25 -2.26 -2.78 5.66
CA LEU A 25 -1.29 -2.66 6.73
C LEU A 25 -0.01 -1.92 6.27
N ALA A 26 0.49 -2.18 5.06
CA ALA A 26 1.63 -1.45 4.52
C ALA A 26 1.35 0.04 4.35
N VAL A 27 0.15 0.40 3.89
CA VAL A 27 -0.29 1.79 3.73
C VAL A 27 -0.39 2.48 5.10
N GLN A 28 -0.97 1.80 6.10
CA GLN A 28 -1.05 2.32 7.47
C GLN A 28 0.34 2.60 8.06
N LEU A 29 1.22 1.60 8.09
CA LEU A 29 2.54 1.73 8.69
C LEU A 29 3.39 2.81 8.00
N TYR A 30 3.30 2.91 6.67
CA TYR A 30 4.08 3.89 5.91
C TYR A 30 3.52 5.32 6.04
N PHE A 31 2.22 5.53 5.77
CA PHE A 31 1.66 6.88 5.68
C PHE A 31 1.18 7.44 7.03
N GLN A 32 0.74 6.59 7.96
CA GLN A 32 0.24 7.05 9.26
C GLN A 32 1.31 7.01 10.34
N GLU A 33 2.12 5.95 10.38
CA GLU A 33 3.17 5.79 11.39
C GLU A 33 4.53 6.31 10.92
N GLY A 34 4.67 6.68 9.64
CA GLY A 34 5.92 7.20 9.08
C GLY A 34 7.05 6.17 9.03
N MET A 35 6.73 4.88 9.13
CA MET A 35 7.69 3.80 9.20
C MET A 35 8.42 3.66 7.84
N PRO A 36 9.75 3.47 7.83
CA PRO A 36 10.49 3.30 6.59
C PRO A 36 10.07 2.01 5.88
N VAL A 37 10.05 2.04 4.54
CA VAL A 37 9.56 0.92 3.68
C VAL A 37 10.24 -0.42 4.01
N ARG A 38 11.50 -0.39 4.47
CA ARG A 38 12.23 -1.59 4.90
C ARG A 38 11.61 -2.23 6.14
N GLU A 39 11.32 -1.44 7.17
CA GLU A 39 10.69 -1.94 8.41
C GLU A 39 9.26 -2.40 8.16
N VAL A 40 8.53 -1.69 7.28
CA VAL A 40 7.21 -2.13 6.81
C VAL A 40 7.31 -3.51 6.15
N ALA A 41 8.27 -3.70 5.25
CA ALA A 41 8.49 -4.97 4.56
C ALA A 41 8.80 -6.12 5.52
N ASP A 42 9.63 -5.86 6.53
CA ASP A 42 9.96 -6.83 7.58
C ASP A 42 8.72 -7.16 8.43
N ALA A 43 7.92 -6.15 8.81
CA ALA A 43 6.70 -6.31 9.59
C ALA A 43 5.64 -7.17 8.88
N ILE A 44 5.46 -6.96 7.57
CA ILE A 44 4.48 -7.71 6.76
C ILE A 44 5.07 -8.92 6.01
N ARG A 45 6.34 -9.25 6.27
CA ARG A 45 7.09 -10.40 5.74
C ARG A 45 7.05 -10.51 4.21
N VAL A 46 7.26 -9.41 3.51
CA VAL A 46 7.39 -9.38 2.06
C VAL A 46 8.69 -8.69 1.67
N SER A 47 9.15 -8.90 0.43
CA SER A 47 10.34 -8.19 -0.04
C SER A 47 10.12 -6.67 -0.06
N HIS A 48 11.16 -5.92 0.28
CA HIS A 48 11.21 -4.46 0.20
C HIS A 48 10.71 -3.91 -1.15
N MET A 49 11.08 -4.56 -2.26
CA MET A 49 10.61 -4.17 -3.61
C MET A 49 9.12 -4.42 -3.84
N THR A 50 8.52 -5.40 -3.18
CA THR A 50 7.08 -5.64 -3.31
C THR A 50 6.29 -4.56 -2.57
N VAL A 51 6.73 -4.15 -1.38
CA VAL A 51 6.15 -3.01 -0.66
C VAL A 51 6.30 -1.72 -1.45
N TRP A 52 7.51 -1.42 -1.92
CA TRP A 52 7.77 -0.22 -2.74
C TRP A 52 6.84 -0.15 -3.97
N ARG A 53 6.70 -1.25 -4.71
CA ARG A 53 5.83 -1.32 -5.89
C ARG A 53 4.34 -1.24 -5.56
N ALA A 54 3.93 -1.64 -4.35
CA ALA A 54 2.55 -1.51 -3.90
C ALA A 54 2.28 -0.05 -3.50
N LEU A 55 3.14 0.55 -2.68
CA LEU A 55 3.04 1.93 -2.23
C LEU A 55 3.21 2.93 -3.38
N SER A 56 4.08 2.67 -4.37
CA SER A 56 4.26 3.58 -5.52
C SER A 56 3.01 3.71 -6.40
N LYS A 57 2.05 2.79 -6.25
CA LYS A 57 0.77 2.81 -6.96
C LYS A 57 -0.34 3.45 -6.16
N VAL A 58 -0.08 3.76 -4.89
CA VAL A 58 -1.00 4.40 -3.97
C VAL A 58 -0.43 5.78 -3.71
N THR A 59 -1.08 6.84 -4.19
CA THR A 59 -0.59 8.19 -3.89
C THR A 59 -0.99 8.58 -2.46
N ALA A 60 -0.18 9.42 -1.80
CA ALA A 60 -0.52 9.95 -0.47
C ALA A 60 -1.90 10.64 -0.47
N SER A 61 -2.23 11.30 -1.58
CA SER A 61 -3.53 11.89 -1.87
C SER A 61 -4.70 10.89 -1.84
N ASP A 62 -4.50 9.67 -2.35
CA ASP A 62 -5.54 8.62 -2.35
C ASP A 62 -5.84 8.08 -0.93
N VAL A 63 -4.88 8.25 -0.01
CA VAL A 63 -4.94 7.69 1.36
C VAL A 63 -5.44 8.73 2.37
N LEU A 64 -4.97 9.98 2.24
CA LEU A 64 -5.25 11.08 3.17
C LEU A 64 -6.51 11.89 2.81
N GLY A 65 -7.16 11.59 1.68
CA GLY A 65 -8.41 12.26 1.31
C GLY A 65 -8.20 13.72 0.89
N GLU A 66 -7.01 14.08 0.41
CA GLU A 66 -6.84 15.38 -0.25
C GLU A 66 -7.54 15.31 -1.62
N ALA A 67 -8.76 15.85 -1.62
CA ALA A 67 -9.55 16.12 -2.80
C ALA A 67 -8.69 16.82 -3.85
N ARG A 68 -8.59 16.20 -5.03
CA ARG A 68 -8.29 16.94 -6.25
C ARG A 68 -9.38 18.00 -6.41
N GLY A 69 -8.97 19.27 -6.31
CA GLY A 69 -9.76 20.40 -6.80
C GLY A 69 -10.03 20.32 -8.29
#